data_AF-A0A1G1FAI8-F1
#
_entry.id   AF-A0A1G1FAI8-F1
#
_cell.length_a   1.000
_cell.length_b   1.000
_cell.length_c   1.000
_cell.angle_alpha   90.00
_cell.angle_beta   90.00
_cell.angle_gamma   90.00
#
_symmetry.space_group_name_H-M   'P 1'
#
loop_
_entity.id
_entity.type
_entity.pdbx_description
1 polymer ?
#
loop_
_entity_poly.entity_id
_entity_poly.type
_entity_poly.pdbx_seq_one_letter_code
_entity_poly.pdbx_strand_id
1 'polypeptide(L)'
;MPNYNENYVVNMAFRNILIAYGTKLKYIQFKKTKHWEDILNRFDKICCYCGNINESLEADHIIGMNKSELGFDCLGNIAPACPSCNRKKNNYPQNENEKEYGWKRYLKEVSINNNIYNKRKKRIEKYMEAYNYPPKNLKMNESTHKIIQRKLHILGNNIKKALEETIKKL
;
A
#
# COMPACT_ATOMS: atom_id res chain seq x y z
N MET A 1 -27.07 16.17 6.87
CA MET A 1 -25.78 16.32 6.15
C MET A 1 -25.19 14.93 5.95
N PRO A 2 -24.71 14.55 4.75
CA PRO A 2 -24.06 13.25 4.57
C PRO A 2 -22.88 13.18 5.56
N ASN A 3 -22.79 12.06 6.28
CA ASN A 3 -21.79 11.84 7.33
C ASN A 3 -20.39 12.18 6.81
N TYR A 4 -19.90 13.36 7.17
CA TYR A 4 -18.56 13.81 6.84
C TYR A 4 -17.58 12.92 7.62
N ASN A 5 -17.00 11.95 6.94
CA ASN A 5 -16.00 11.08 7.55
C ASN A 5 -14.65 11.81 7.50
N GLU A 6 -14.29 12.52 8.56
CA GLU A 6 -12.99 13.21 8.69
C GLU A 6 -11.80 12.32 8.35
N ASN A 7 -11.88 11.01 8.67
CA ASN A 7 -10.81 10.07 8.34
C ASN A 7 -10.66 9.88 6.83
N TYR A 8 -11.73 10.01 6.05
CA TYR A 8 -11.67 9.94 4.59
C TYR A 8 -10.84 11.09 4.01
N VAL A 9 -11.12 12.33 4.42
CA VAL A 9 -10.41 13.52 3.92
C VAL A 9 -8.94 13.49 4.33
N VAL A 10 -8.66 13.11 5.57
CA VAL A 10 -7.29 12.92 6.04
C VAL A 10 -6.58 11.85 5.21
N ASN A 11 -7.16 10.65 5.05
CA ASN A 11 -6.55 9.58 4.26
C ASN A 11 -6.32 9.99 2.78
N MET A 12 -7.24 10.75 2.20
CA MET A 12 -7.07 11.31 0.85
C MET A 12 -5.86 12.25 0.77
N ALA A 13 -5.72 13.17 1.74
CA ALA A 13 -4.57 14.07 1.81
C ALA A 13 -3.24 13.29 1.92
N PHE A 14 -3.19 12.26 2.77
CA PHE A 14 -2.01 11.39 2.90
C PHE A 14 -1.66 10.69 1.58
N ARG A 15 -2.65 10.12 0.89
CA ARG A 15 -2.43 9.46 -0.40
C ARG A 15 -1.84 10.42 -1.43
N ASN A 16 -2.37 11.64 -1.52
CA ASN A 16 -1.83 12.67 -2.42
C ASN A 16 -0.39 13.04 -2.10
N ILE A 17 -0.03 13.16 -0.82
CA ILE A 17 1.35 13.42 -0.40
C ILE A 17 2.27 12.24 -0.79
N LEU A 18 1.83 11.00 -0.57
CA LEU A 18 2.60 9.80 -0.94
C LEU A 18 2.81 9.71 -2.46
N ILE A 19 1.82 10.08 -3.27
CA ILE A 19 1.94 10.18 -4.73
C ILE A 19 2.96 11.26 -5.12
N ALA A 20 2.86 12.47 -4.54
CA ALA A 20 3.79 13.56 -4.82
C ALA A 20 5.24 13.17 -4.45
N TYR A 21 5.42 12.53 -3.30
CA TYR A 21 6.72 12.06 -2.85
C TYR A 21 7.28 10.94 -3.74
N GLY A 22 6.45 9.97 -4.11
CA GLY A 22 6.82 8.92 -5.07
C GLY A 22 7.27 9.48 -6.42
N THR A 23 6.60 10.54 -6.89
CA THR A 23 7.00 11.28 -8.11
C THR A 23 8.36 11.93 -7.94
N LYS A 24 8.63 12.58 -6.79
CA LYS A 24 9.93 13.20 -6.50
C LYS A 24 11.06 12.17 -6.47
N LEU A 25 10.77 10.96 -6.00
CA LEU A 25 11.68 9.82 -6.00
C LEU A 25 11.81 9.12 -7.37
N LYS A 26 11.13 9.63 -8.41
CA LYS A 26 11.13 9.12 -9.78
C LYS A 26 10.59 7.69 -9.91
N TYR A 27 9.64 7.29 -9.06
CA TYR A 27 8.88 6.07 -9.30
C TYR A 27 8.00 6.17 -10.53
N ILE A 28 7.82 5.04 -11.21
CA ILE A 28 6.85 4.93 -12.30
C ILE A 28 5.45 4.88 -11.69
N GLN A 29 4.75 6.00 -11.74
CA GLN A 29 3.39 6.10 -11.20
C GLN A 29 2.45 5.13 -11.89
N PHE A 30 1.60 4.46 -11.11
CA PHE A 30 0.63 3.53 -11.66
C PHE A 30 -0.44 4.27 -12.47
N LYS A 31 -0.71 3.77 -13.68
CA LYS A 31 -1.80 4.23 -14.53
C LYS A 31 -2.53 2.99 -15.01
N LYS A 32 -3.74 2.76 -14.51
CA LYS A 32 -4.52 1.55 -14.80
C LYS A 32 -4.63 1.27 -16.30
N THR A 33 -4.92 2.29 -17.09
CA THR A 33 -5.06 2.19 -18.56
C THR A 33 -3.77 1.79 -19.29
N LYS A 34 -2.60 1.99 -18.69
CA LYS A 34 -1.31 1.71 -19.33
C LYS A 34 -0.63 0.46 -18.80
N HIS A 35 -0.78 0.17 -17.51
CA HIS A 35 0.08 -0.79 -16.82
C HIS A 35 -0.66 -2.04 -16.34
N TRP A 36 -2.00 -2.00 -16.29
CA TRP A 36 -2.76 -3.05 -15.61
C TRP A 36 -2.65 -4.41 -16.29
N GLU A 37 -2.72 -4.46 -17.62
CA GLU A 37 -2.59 -5.71 -18.38
C GLU A 37 -1.20 -6.34 -18.19
N ASP A 38 -0.13 -5.53 -18.19
CA ASP A 38 1.22 -6.01 -17.93
C ASP A 38 1.39 -6.58 -16.52
N ILE A 39 0.77 -5.93 -15.53
CA ILE A 39 0.77 -6.42 -14.14
C ILE A 39 0.00 -7.76 -14.07
N LEU A 40 -1.17 -7.85 -14.68
CA LEU A 40 -1.95 -9.09 -14.75
C LEU A 40 -1.13 -10.21 -15.39
N ASN A 41 -0.48 -9.96 -16.52
CA ASN A 41 0.35 -10.94 -17.23
C ASN A 41 1.54 -11.40 -16.39
N ARG A 42 2.23 -10.49 -15.68
CA ARG A 42 3.31 -10.87 -14.74
C ARG A 42 2.85 -11.76 -13.58
N PHE A 43 1.56 -11.70 -13.25
CA PHE A 43 0.93 -12.48 -12.20
C PHE A 43 0.07 -13.63 -12.74
N ASP A 44 0.24 -14.04 -14.01
CA ASP A 44 -0.55 -15.09 -14.68
C ASP A 44 -2.07 -14.90 -14.56
N LYS A 45 -2.52 -13.64 -14.45
CA LYS A 45 -3.93 -13.27 -14.26
C LYS A 45 -4.58 -13.98 -13.04
N ILE A 46 -3.80 -14.23 -11.98
CA ILE A 46 -4.29 -14.78 -10.71
C ILE A 46 -4.02 -13.83 -9.54
N CYS A 47 -4.76 -14.02 -8.44
CA CYS A 47 -4.54 -13.27 -7.20
C CYS A 47 -3.13 -13.53 -6.64
N CYS A 48 -2.38 -12.49 -6.35
CA CYS A 48 -1.01 -12.57 -5.83
C CYS A 48 -0.95 -13.19 -4.41
N TYR A 49 -2.05 -13.11 -3.64
CA TYR A 49 -2.12 -13.62 -2.27
C TYR A 49 -2.63 -15.05 -2.18
N CYS A 50 -3.86 -15.31 -2.64
CA CYS A 50 -4.46 -16.64 -2.51
C CYS A 50 -4.16 -17.57 -3.69
N GLY A 51 -3.62 -17.06 -4.79
CA GLY A 51 -3.31 -17.83 -5.99
C GLY A 51 -4.52 -18.29 -6.81
N ASN A 52 -5.75 -17.91 -6.42
CA ASN A 52 -6.95 -18.29 -7.15
C ASN A 52 -7.10 -17.45 -8.42
N ILE A 53 -7.65 -18.08 -9.46
CA ILE A 53 -8.16 -17.41 -10.65
C ILE A 53 -9.40 -16.61 -10.24
N ASN A 54 -9.51 -15.37 -10.70
CA ASN A 54 -10.66 -14.51 -10.45
C ASN A 54 -10.87 -13.56 -11.63
N GLU A 55 -12.10 -13.42 -12.10
CA GLU A 55 -12.42 -12.55 -13.24
C GLU A 55 -12.40 -11.06 -12.86
N SER A 56 -12.48 -10.74 -11.57
CA SER A 56 -12.57 -9.38 -11.02
C SER A 56 -11.36 -9.03 -10.16
N LEU A 57 -10.14 -9.25 -10.67
CA LEU A 57 -8.93 -8.81 -9.97
C LEU A 57 -8.88 -7.28 -9.84
N GLU A 58 -8.51 -6.83 -8.65
CA GLU A 58 -8.35 -5.42 -8.28
C GLU A 58 -6.86 -5.07 -8.17
N ALA A 59 -6.53 -3.81 -8.46
CA ALA A 59 -5.20 -3.26 -8.25
C ALA A 59 -5.01 -2.95 -6.75
N ASP A 60 -4.25 -3.80 -6.07
CA ASP A 60 -3.98 -3.66 -4.64
C ASP A 60 -2.56 -3.16 -4.39
N HIS A 61 -2.40 -2.32 -3.38
CA HIS A 61 -1.11 -1.84 -2.88
C HIS A 61 -0.52 -2.88 -1.93
N ILE A 62 0.55 -3.57 -2.36
CA ILE A 62 1.28 -4.56 -1.56
C ILE A 62 1.64 -3.97 -0.20
N ILE A 63 2.33 -2.83 -0.20
CA ILE A 63 2.54 -1.97 0.97
C ILE A 63 1.44 -0.92 0.95
N GLY A 64 0.59 -0.88 1.98
CA GLY A 64 -0.59 -0.03 2.01
C GLY A 64 -0.27 1.47 1.98
N MET A 65 -1.09 2.24 1.25
CA MET A 65 -1.04 3.71 1.25
C MET A 65 -1.72 4.31 2.48
N ASN A 66 -1.21 3.98 3.66
CA ASN A 66 -1.73 4.42 4.95
C ASN A 66 -0.59 5.00 5.80
N LYS A 67 -0.94 5.56 6.97
CA LYS A 67 0.02 6.25 7.84
C LYS A 67 1.09 5.32 8.45
N SER A 68 0.82 4.02 8.54
CA SER A 68 1.76 3.05 9.14
C SER A 68 2.70 2.44 8.12
N GLU A 69 2.26 2.17 6.89
CA GLU A 69 3.08 1.48 5.90
C GLU A 69 3.71 2.41 4.86
N LEU A 70 3.13 3.59 4.63
CA LEU A 70 3.61 4.63 3.72
C LEU A 70 3.93 4.14 2.29
N GLY A 71 3.15 3.20 1.76
CA GLY A 71 3.32 2.71 0.39
C GLY A 71 3.01 3.76 -0.66
N PHE A 72 3.61 3.64 -1.85
CA PHE A 72 3.38 4.54 -2.98
C PHE A 72 2.47 3.93 -4.05
N ASP A 73 1.78 4.78 -4.82
CA ASP A 73 0.93 4.36 -5.93
C ASP A 73 1.74 4.11 -7.22
N CYS A 74 2.68 3.16 -7.19
CA CYS A 74 3.65 2.96 -8.26
C CYS A 74 3.79 1.50 -8.70
N LEU A 75 4.40 1.30 -9.87
CA LEU A 75 4.85 -0.03 -10.29
C LEU A 75 5.82 -0.61 -9.24
N GLY A 76 5.75 -1.91 -9.06
CA GLY A 76 6.41 -2.60 -7.95
C GLY A 76 5.59 -2.61 -6.66
N ASN A 77 4.68 -1.66 -6.43
CA ASN A 77 3.77 -1.71 -5.28
C ASN A 77 2.35 -2.18 -5.63
N ILE A 78 1.95 -2.12 -6.90
CA ILE A 78 0.62 -2.59 -7.34
C ILE A 78 0.67 -4.04 -7.79
N ALA A 79 -0.15 -4.90 -7.21
CA ALA A 79 -0.31 -6.30 -7.61
C ALA A 79 -1.80 -6.67 -7.74
N PRO A 80 -2.13 -7.73 -8.51
CA PRO A 80 -3.50 -8.15 -8.64
C PRO A 80 -3.94 -8.97 -7.43
N ALA A 81 -5.06 -8.57 -6.84
CA ALA A 81 -5.69 -9.28 -5.73
C ALA A 81 -7.16 -9.50 -6.02
N CYS A 82 -7.73 -10.63 -5.59
CA CYS A 82 -9.19 -10.76 -5.61
C CYS A 82 -9.79 -9.82 -4.55
N PRO A 83 -11.08 -9.40 -4.71
CA PRO A 83 -11.69 -8.44 -3.80
C PRO A 83 -11.70 -8.90 -2.33
N SER A 84 -11.81 -10.21 -2.10
CA SER A 84 -11.73 -10.79 -0.75
C SER A 84 -10.34 -10.62 -0.13
N CYS A 85 -9.28 -10.90 -0.89
CA CYS A 85 -7.90 -10.74 -0.41
C CYS A 85 -7.55 -9.28 -0.17
N ASN A 86 -7.87 -8.39 -1.11
CA ASN A 86 -7.62 -6.96 -0.99
C ASN A 86 -8.26 -6.40 0.29
N ARG A 87 -9.55 -6.70 0.52
CA ARG A 87 -10.25 -6.28 1.74
C ARG A 87 -9.65 -6.87 3.01
N LYS A 88 -9.39 -8.19 3.05
CA LYS A 88 -8.86 -8.86 4.25
C LYS A 88 -7.46 -8.37 4.60
N LYS A 89 -6.58 -8.16 3.61
CA LYS A 89 -5.22 -7.63 3.82
C LYS A 89 -5.23 -6.31 4.59
N ASN A 90 -6.22 -5.44 4.37
CA ASN A 90 -6.32 -4.15 5.06
C ASN A 90 -6.50 -4.29 6.59
N ASN A 91 -6.88 -5.46 7.09
CA ASN A 91 -6.94 -5.77 8.52
C ASN A 91 -5.57 -6.16 9.12
N TYR A 92 -4.51 -6.18 8.32
CA TYR A 92 -3.15 -6.50 8.74
C TYR A 92 -2.24 -5.28 8.63
N PRO A 93 -2.56 -4.09 9.17
CA PRO A 93 -1.65 -2.95 9.08
C PRO A 93 -0.36 -3.27 9.85
N GLN A 94 0.80 -2.89 9.30
CA GLN A 94 2.05 -2.93 10.07
C GLN A 94 1.89 -2.08 11.35
N ASN A 95 2.28 -2.63 12.49
CA ASN A 95 2.39 -1.86 13.73
C ASN A 95 3.83 -1.38 13.97
N GLU A 96 4.01 -0.41 14.87
CA GLU A 96 5.32 0.21 15.15
C GLU A 96 6.37 -0.74 15.73
N ASN A 97 5.94 -1.89 16.27
CA ASN A 97 6.79 -2.91 16.85
C ASN A 97 7.09 -4.06 15.86
N GLU A 98 6.46 -4.04 14.68
CA GLU A 98 6.60 -5.07 13.66
C GLU A 98 7.65 -4.70 12.62
N LYS A 99 8.63 -5.59 12.46
CA LYS A 99 9.69 -5.45 11.45
C LYS A 99 9.21 -5.68 10.02
N GLU A 100 8.05 -6.31 9.83
CA GLU A 100 7.54 -6.71 8.53
C GLU A 100 6.25 -5.97 8.16
N TYR A 101 6.12 -5.63 6.88
CA TYR A 101 4.87 -5.11 6.32
C TYR A 101 3.71 -6.11 6.47
N GLY A 102 2.52 -5.57 6.58
CA GLY A 102 1.26 -6.28 6.81
C GLY A 102 0.96 -7.40 5.83
N TRP A 103 1.25 -7.17 4.55
CA TRP A 103 0.97 -8.13 3.49
C TRP A 103 1.67 -9.48 3.69
N LYS A 104 2.83 -9.52 4.36
CA LYS A 104 3.54 -10.78 4.63
C LYS A 104 2.79 -11.64 5.65
N ARG A 105 2.25 -11.02 6.70
CA ARG A 105 1.42 -11.69 7.71
C ARG A 105 0.14 -12.23 7.07
N TYR A 106 -0.53 -11.39 6.27
CA TYR A 106 -1.71 -11.81 5.52
C TYR A 106 -1.40 -12.95 4.54
N LEU A 107 -0.29 -12.86 3.81
CA LEU A 107 0.13 -13.90 2.87
C LEU A 107 0.41 -15.23 3.57
N LYS A 108 0.99 -15.18 4.78
CA LYS A 108 1.23 -16.38 5.60
C LYS A 108 -0.08 -17.03 6.02
N GLU A 109 -1.08 -16.23 6.42
CA GLU A 109 -2.40 -16.75 6.80
C GLU A 109 -3.14 -17.41 5.64
N VAL A 110 -3.16 -16.79 4.46
CA VAL A 110 -3.89 -17.33 3.28
C VAL A 110 -3.13 -18.44 2.55
N SER A 111 -1.92 -18.77 3.00
CA SER A 111 -1.12 -19.86 2.44
C SER A 111 -1.33 -21.14 3.23
N ILE A 112 -1.75 -22.20 2.55
CA ILE A 112 -2.04 -23.50 3.17
C ILE A 112 -0.82 -24.16 3.83
N ASN A 113 0.39 -23.79 3.41
CA ASN A 113 1.64 -24.29 3.99
C ASN A 113 2.82 -23.34 3.67
N ASN A 114 3.95 -23.58 4.32
CA ASN A 114 5.17 -22.77 4.16
C ASN A 114 5.74 -22.78 2.73
N ASN A 115 5.57 -23.88 1.97
CA ASN A 115 6.05 -23.95 0.60
C ASN A 115 5.26 -22.98 -0.31
N ILE A 116 3.93 -22.99 -0.19
CA ILE A 116 3.05 -22.07 -0.91
C ILE A 116 3.32 -20.62 -0.50
N TYR A 117 3.46 -20.35 0.80
CA TYR A 117 3.85 -19.03 1.31
C TYR A 117 5.15 -18.54 0.67
N ASN A 118 6.21 -19.35 0.71
CA ASN A 118 7.52 -18.99 0.16
C ASN A 118 7.47 -18.77 -1.35
N LYS A 119 6.73 -19.59 -2.10
CA LYS A 119 6.55 -19.43 -3.56
C LYS A 119 5.88 -18.11 -3.91
N ARG A 120 4.78 -17.78 -3.23
CA ARG A 120 4.01 -16.54 -3.46
C ARG A 120 4.80 -15.31 -3.00
N LYS A 121 5.44 -15.39 -1.83
CA LYS A 121 6.31 -14.34 -1.30
C LYS A 121 7.43 -14.01 -2.29
N LYS A 122 8.13 -15.03 -2.78
CA LYS A 122 9.21 -14.87 -3.77
C LYS A 122 8.71 -14.23 -5.06
N ARG A 123 7.49 -14.55 -5.50
CA ARG A 123 6.88 -13.91 -6.70
C ARG A 123 6.64 -12.42 -6.48
N ILE A 124 6.03 -12.05 -5.35
CA ILE A 124 5.78 -10.65 -4.98
C ILE A 124 7.11 -9.90 -4.84
N GLU A 125 8.07 -10.43 -4.09
CA GLU A 125 9.37 -9.79 -3.86
C GLU A 125 10.17 -9.61 -5.16
N LYS A 126 10.13 -10.58 -6.09
CA LYS A 126 10.73 -10.42 -7.42
C LYS A 126 10.07 -9.32 -8.25
N TYR A 127 8.74 -9.21 -8.20
CA TYR A 127 8.01 -8.15 -8.88
C TYR A 127 8.39 -6.77 -8.30
N MET A 128 8.39 -6.65 -6.98
CA MET A 128 8.81 -5.46 -6.25
C MET A 128 10.26 -5.06 -6.62
N GLU A 129 11.18 -6.02 -6.62
CA GLU A 129 12.59 -5.83 -6.97
C GLU A 129 12.81 -5.39 -8.42
N ALA A 130 12.04 -5.92 -9.37
CA ALA A 130 12.12 -5.54 -10.79
C ALA A 130 11.80 -4.06 -11.03
N TYR A 131 11.13 -3.40 -10.09
CA TYR A 131 10.84 -1.96 -10.10
C TYR A 131 11.60 -1.18 -9.02
N ASN A 132 12.60 -1.79 -8.38
CA ASN A 132 13.38 -1.21 -7.28
C ASN A 132 12.48 -0.68 -6.15
N TYR A 133 11.48 -1.47 -5.75
CA TYR A 133 10.53 -1.15 -4.70
C TYR A 133 10.56 -2.20 -3.57
N PRO A 134 10.45 -1.84 -2.28
CA PRO A 134 10.85 -0.53 -1.78
C PRO A 134 12.32 -0.27 -2.16
N PRO A 135 12.74 1.00 -2.20
CA PRO A 135 14.04 1.35 -2.73
C PRO A 135 15.15 0.79 -1.83
N LYS A 136 16.02 -0.07 -2.38
CA LYS A 136 17.15 -0.64 -1.62
C LYS A 136 18.22 0.41 -1.29
N ASN A 137 18.37 1.42 -2.16
CA ASN A 137 19.41 2.46 -2.08
C ASN A 137 18.95 3.76 -1.41
N LEU A 138 17.66 3.92 -1.16
CA LEU A 138 17.23 4.88 -0.15
C LEU A 138 17.51 4.18 1.17
N LYS A 139 18.58 4.60 1.84
CA LYS A 139 18.64 4.52 3.30
C LYS A 139 17.49 5.36 3.87
N MET A 140 16.25 4.92 3.71
CA MET A 140 15.25 5.04 4.77
C MET A 140 15.70 4.06 5.85
N ASN A 141 16.81 4.43 6.49
CA ASN A 141 17.10 3.99 7.84
C ASN A 141 15.79 4.11 8.62
N GLU A 142 15.55 3.14 9.48
CA GLU A 142 14.36 3.08 10.33
C GLU A 142 14.04 4.44 10.96
N SER A 143 15.07 5.27 11.22
CA SER A 143 14.98 6.68 11.58
C SER A 143 14.33 7.60 10.53
N THR A 144 14.72 7.63 9.26
CA THR A 144 14.07 8.48 8.24
C THR A 144 12.66 8.02 7.91
N HIS A 145 12.39 6.71 7.85
CA HIS A 145 11.02 6.22 7.71
C HIS A 145 10.16 6.67 8.89
N LYS A 146 10.64 6.52 10.14
CA LYS A 146 9.98 7.02 11.35
C LYS A 146 9.83 8.55 11.37
N ILE A 147 10.79 9.30 10.85
CA ILE A 147 10.71 10.77 10.74
C ILE A 147 9.64 11.17 9.73
N ILE A 148 9.59 10.54 8.55
CA ILE A 148 8.55 10.80 7.55
C ILE A 148 7.18 10.39 8.11
N GLN A 149 7.06 9.20 8.72
CA GLN A 149 5.84 8.78 9.42
C GLN A 149 5.41 9.80 10.47
N ARG A 150 6.32 10.24 11.35
CA ARG A 150 6.02 11.26 12.37
C ARG A 150 5.58 12.59 11.75
N LYS A 151 6.31 13.10 10.75
CA LYS A 151 5.98 14.37 10.08
C LYS A 151 4.65 14.29 9.36
N LEU A 152 4.38 13.19 8.65
CA LEU A 152 3.09 12.96 8.00
C LEU A 152 1.98 12.81 9.04
N HIS A 153 2.21 12.07 10.13
CA HIS A 153 1.26 11.94 11.23
C HIS A 153 0.88 13.31 11.83
N ILE A 154 1.87 14.15 12.13
CA ILE A 154 1.67 15.54 12.61
C ILE A 154 0.87 16.35 11.58
N LEU A 155 1.28 16.33 10.32
CA LEU A 155 0.57 17.04 9.25
C LEU A 155 -0.89 16.58 9.14
N GLY A 156 -1.13 15.28 9.24
CA GLY A 156 -2.46 14.70 9.27
C GLY A 156 -3.34 15.18 10.41
N ASN A 157 -2.78 15.25 11.62
CA ASN A 157 -3.48 15.74 12.79
C ASN A 157 -3.78 17.25 12.68
N ASN A 158 -2.85 18.02 12.11
CA ASN A 158 -3.04 19.45 11.86
C ASN A 158 -4.17 19.70 10.84
N ILE A 159 -4.20 18.95 9.73
CA ILE A 159 -5.27 19.01 8.74
C ILE A 159 -6.62 18.66 9.39
N LYS A 160 -6.66 17.58 10.18
CA LYS A 160 -7.87 17.16 10.89
C LYS A 160 -8.40 18.27 11.82
N LYS A 161 -7.53 18.82 12.66
CA LYS A 161 -7.88 19.89 13.60
C LYS A 161 -8.40 21.13 12.88
N ALA A 162 -7.75 21.55 11.79
CA ALA A 162 -8.19 22.71 11.00
C ALA A 162 -9.59 22.49 10.39
N LEU A 163 -9.89 21.27 9.93
CA LEU A 163 -11.22 20.91 9.41
C LEU A 163 -12.29 20.95 10.51
N GLU A 164 -12.01 20.35 11.68
CA GLU A 164 -12.93 20.37 12.83
C GLU A 164 -13.24 21.81 13.29
N GLU A 165 -12.23 22.68 13.39
CA GLU A 165 -12.39 24.09 13.76
C GLU A 165 -13.21 24.87 12.73
N THR A 166 -13.08 24.54 11.44
CA THR A 166 -13.84 25.19 10.37
C THR A 166 -15.30 24.75 10.39
N ILE A 167 -15.57 23.45 10.57
CA ILE A 167 -16.94 22.92 10.65
C ILE A 167 -17.69 23.49 11.84
N LYS A 168 -17.04 23.68 13.00
CA LYS A 168 -17.66 24.30 14.18
C LYS A 168 -18.09 25.76 13.99
N LYS A 169 -17.57 26.42 12.95
CA LYS A 169 -17.90 27.81 12.62
C LYS A 169 -19.00 27.94 11.55
N LEU A 170 -19.46 26.82 11.00
CA LEU A 170 -20.58 26.72 10.05
C LEU A 170 -21.87 26.35 10.81
#